data_AF-A0A6I6K182-F1
#
_entry.id   AF-A0A6I6K182-F1
#
_cell.length_a   1.000
_cell.length_b   1.000
_cell.length_c   1.000
_cell.angle_alpha   90.00
_cell.angle_beta   90.00
_cell.angle_gamma   90.00
#
_symmetry.space_group_name_H-M   'P 1'
#
loop_
_entity.id
_entity.type
_entity.pdbx_description
1 polymer ?
#
loop_
_entity_poly.entity_id
_entity_poly.type
_entity_poly.pdbx_seq_one_letter_code
_entity_poly.pdbx_strand_id
1 'polypeptide(L)'
;MNLIDIFIKRSKLVFYSVLLLLLITIDVSAQESQNDTITLKVENVVDKIRGGLLGEILGNLNGLPHEMKYIKEPGNVKNYVPSLPEGAWTDDDTDFEWVYICEMQKQRDVFLQPTQICSLWEERINKRIWCSNRFARYLMDIGIEPPLTGKSIFNPWASFNISGQFLCETFALIAPGMPQTASKIGLNYTTVTINNEPAQTTQLFSTMIAQAFVTDNINDIIDFGVAAIDENSELNGIINDVKSWYSEYPNNWRKTRQLLHEKYTQEDNNIRDFNGHELNTGAIIAALLYGNGDFSESLKLAFNFGWDADCNAATVGTILGVIHGYRNMISRNSHAHQDWMIVDRYKNITRDNMPMNETITSYADRIIELFEMVNSINGGEKVLDNNRMVYKIIPEHPTPVVELADLEKQKQIIKIELEEQIKKDLQSTDRKSRARAAYYAVCLDMDKSIKSKYPDKWEQASYDLSGYWKLMSSVFFFRYTEFNDFRQFRQKFIEAGFKGPKKEYEDDELYNDMEIWKEPERLY
;
A
#
# COMPACT_ATOMS: atom_id res chain seq x y z
N MET A 1 -12.11 -23.03 71.13
CA MET A 1 -13.15 -23.23 70.12
C MET A 1 -12.50 -23.17 68.75
N ASN A 2 -12.75 -24.18 67.94
CA ASN A 2 -11.84 -24.75 66.96
C ASN A 2 -11.77 -23.98 65.63
N LEU A 3 -10.62 -24.09 64.97
CA LEU A 3 -10.29 -23.71 63.59
C LEU A 3 -11.17 -24.39 62.50
N ILE A 4 -12.23 -25.09 62.90
CA ILE A 4 -13.21 -25.76 62.03
C ILE A 4 -14.45 -24.86 61.80
N ASP A 5 -14.75 -23.92 62.71
CA ASP A 5 -15.93 -23.04 62.59
C ASP A 5 -15.74 -21.85 61.62
N ILE A 6 -14.50 -21.54 61.24
CA ILE A 6 -14.19 -20.49 60.26
C ILE A 6 -14.28 -21.02 58.81
N PHE A 7 -14.12 -22.34 58.60
CA PHE A 7 -14.20 -22.97 57.28
C PHE A 7 -15.63 -23.25 56.80
N ILE A 8 -16.61 -23.30 57.71
CA ILE A 8 -18.01 -23.62 57.40
C ILE A 8 -18.86 -22.37 57.10
N LYS A 9 -18.40 -21.16 57.46
CA LYS A 9 -19.09 -19.89 57.11
C LYS A 9 -18.68 -19.27 55.77
N ARG A 10 -17.58 -19.69 55.15
CA ARG A 10 -17.17 -19.22 53.80
C ARG A 10 -17.64 -20.11 52.64
N SER A 11 -18.16 -21.31 52.92
CA SER A 11 -18.61 -22.27 51.91
C SER A 11 -20.12 -22.23 51.62
N LYS A 12 -20.91 -21.42 52.35
CA LYS A 12 -22.35 -21.21 52.07
C LYS A 12 -22.69 -19.88 51.39
N LEU A 13 -21.75 -18.93 51.30
CA LEU A 13 -21.95 -17.68 50.55
C LEU A 13 -21.53 -17.79 49.06
N VAL A 14 -20.86 -18.88 48.68
CA VAL A 14 -20.41 -19.14 47.30
C VAL A 14 -21.44 -19.99 46.52
N PHE A 15 -22.37 -20.67 47.21
CA PHE A 15 -23.36 -21.53 46.55
C PHE A 15 -24.68 -20.84 46.18
N TYR A 16 -24.99 -19.68 46.78
CA TYR A 16 -26.16 -18.87 46.39
C TYR A 16 -25.86 -17.79 45.34
N SER A 17 -24.58 -17.48 45.09
CA SER A 17 -24.15 -16.55 44.04
C SER A 17 -24.00 -17.23 42.67
N VAL A 18 -23.87 -18.56 42.65
CA VAL A 18 -23.68 -19.36 41.43
C VAL A 18 -25.03 -19.88 40.87
N LEU A 19 -26.10 -19.89 41.67
CA LEU A 19 -27.43 -20.33 41.22
C LEU A 19 -28.39 -19.20 40.83
N LEU A 20 -28.05 -17.92 41.13
CA LEU A 20 -28.85 -16.74 40.74
C LEU A 20 -28.33 -16.05 39.46
N LEU A 21 -27.26 -16.59 38.85
CA LEU A 21 -26.65 -16.10 37.61
C LEU A 21 -27.01 -16.98 36.38
N LEU A 22 -27.94 -17.92 36.54
CA LEU A 22 -28.30 -18.93 35.52
C LEU A 22 -29.75 -18.84 35.03
N LEU A 23 -30.50 -17.79 35.39
CA LEU A 23 -31.88 -17.56 34.93
C LEU A 23 -32.16 -16.08 34.68
N ILE A 24 -31.27 -15.41 33.95
CA ILE A 24 -31.69 -14.28 33.09
C ILE A 24 -31.69 -14.84 31.68
N THR A 25 -32.80 -15.48 31.30
CA THR A 25 -33.15 -15.62 29.90
C THR A 25 -33.38 -14.21 29.40
N ILE A 26 -32.31 -13.59 28.89
CA ILE A 26 -32.47 -12.49 27.95
C ILE A 26 -33.17 -13.15 26.77
N ASP A 27 -34.47 -12.88 26.61
CA ASP A 27 -35.13 -12.98 25.31
C ASP A 27 -34.38 -12.01 24.40
N VAL A 28 -33.24 -12.46 23.89
CA VAL A 28 -32.70 -11.95 22.64
C VAL A 28 -33.69 -12.48 21.63
N SER A 29 -34.75 -11.70 21.43
CA SER A 29 -35.36 -11.59 20.12
C SER A 29 -34.18 -11.39 19.17
N ALA A 30 -33.75 -12.47 18.53
CA ALA A 30 -33.02 -12.39 17.29
C ALA A 30 -33.96 -11.67 16.34
N GLN A 31 -33.93 -10.33 16.37
CA GLN A 31 -33.98 -9.61 15.12
C GLN A 31 -32.83 -10.20 14.34
N GLU A 32 -33.14 -11.16 13.46
CA GLU A 32 -32.40 -11.28 12.21
C GLU A 32 -32.36 -9.84 11.69
N SER A 33 -31.24 -9.14 11.94
CA SER A 33 -30.91 -8.03 11.08
C SER A 33 -30.83 -8.70 9.72
N GLN A 34 -31.85 -8.46 8.91
CA GLN A 34 -31.79 -8.75 7.50
C GLN A 34 -30.57 -7.95 7.04
N ASN A 35 -29.40 -8.60 7.01
CA ASN A 35 -28.18 -7.95 6.54
C ASN A 35 -28.52 -7.61 5.09
N ASP A 36 -28.75 -6.33 4.82
CA ASP A 36 -29.18 -5.86 3.52
C ASP A 36 -28.09 -6.24 2.52
N THR A 37 -28.30 -7.33 1.78
CA THR A 37 -27.32 -7.83 0.83
C THR A 37 -27.36 -6.97 -0.43
N ILE A 38 -26.21 -6.52 -0.92
CA ILE A 38 -26.12 -5.95 -2.27
C ILE A 38 -26.23 -7.10 -3.26
N THR A 39 -27.19 -7.02 -4.18
CA THR A 39 -27.34 -8.00 -5.26
C THR A 39 -26.86 -7.40 -6.58
N LEU A 40 -25.74 -7.89 -7.10
CA LEU A 40 -25.17 -7.46 -8.39
C LEU A 40 -25.18 -8.61 -9.39
N LYS A 41 -25.48 -8.32 -10.65
CA LYS A 41 -25.38 -9.34 -11.71
C LYS A 41 -23.93 -9.78 -11.89
N VAL A 42 -23.72 -11.09 -12.06
CA VAL A 42 -22.36 -11.64 -12.28
C VAL A 42 -21.70 -10.99 -13.49
N GLU A 43 -22.43 -10.82 -14.60
CA GLU A 43 -21.86 -10.19 -15.79
C GLU A 43 -21.42 -8.74 -15.54
N ASN A 44 -22.06 -8.02 -14.62
CA ASN A 44 -21.70 -6.64 -14.31
C ASN A 44 -20.46 -6.58 -13.42
N VAL A 45 -20.36 -7.41 -12.37
CA VAL A 45 -19.18 -7.42 -11.51
C VAL A 45 -17.94 -7.85 -12.29
N VAL A 46 -18.04 -8.89 -13.12
CA VAL A 46 -16.95 -9.35 -14.00
C VAL A 46 -16.52 -8.24 -14.97
N ASP A 47 -17.47 -7.55 -15.59
CA ASP A 47 -17.20 -6.46 -16.52
C ASP A 47 -16.53 -5.26 -15.83
N LYS A 48 -16.95 -4.93 -14.61
CA LYS A 48 -16.36 -3.89 -13.79
C LYS A 48 -14.95 -4.24 -13.30
N ILE A 49 -14.69 -5.47 -12.86
CA ILE A 49 -13.34 -5.93 -12.47
C ILE A 49 -12.37 -5.82 -13.65
N ARG A 50 -12.78 -6.33 -14.83
CA ARG A 50 -11.97 -6.20 -16.05
C ARG A 50 -11.75 -4.75 -16.46
N GLY A 51 -12.76 -3.91 -16.29
CA GLY A 51 -12.69 -2.48 -16.59
C GLY A 51 -11.71 -1.78 -15.67
N GLY A 52 -11.76 -2.08 -14.37
CA GLY A 52 -10.82 -1.60 -13.36
C GLY A 52 -9.38 -1.93 -13.72
N LEU A 53 -9.08 -3.23 -13.94
CA LEU A 53 -7.71 -3.65 -14.29
C LEU A 53 -7.23 -3.02 -15.61
N LEU A 54 -8.08 -2.97 -16.65
CA LEU A 54 -7.70 -2.30 -17.90
C LEU A 54 -7.45 -0.81 -17.68
N GLY A 55 -8.26 -0.18 -16.83
CA GLY A 55 -8.14 1.23 -16.46
C GLY A 55 -6.83 1.53 -15.74
N GLU A 56 -6.45 0.69 -14.77
CA GLU A 56 -5.17 0.72 -14.07
C GLU A 56 -4.00 0.66 -15.04
N ILE A 57 -3.96 -0.37 -15.89
CA ILE A 57 -2.89 -0.60 -16.87
C ILE A 57 -2.80 0.55 -17.88
N LEU A 58 -3.94 1.08 -18.34
CA LEU A 58 -3.96 2.25 -19.23
C LEU A 58 -3.45 3.51 -18.53
N GLY A 59 -3.80 3.68 -17.25
CA GLY A 59 -3.35 4.78 -16.41
C GLY A 59 -1.84 4.76 -16.23
N ASN A 60 -1.29 3.65 -15.75
CA ASN A 60 0.15 3.45 -15.62
C ASN A 60 0.84 3.65 -16.98
N LEU A 61 0.59 2.78 -17.96
CA LEU A 61 1.48 2.70 -19.13
C LEU A 61 1.38 3.92 -20.06
N ASN A 62 0.23 4.59 -20.13
CA ASN A 62 0.12 5.86 -20.86
C ASN A 62 0.56 7.06 -20.01
N GLY A 63 0.61 6.92 -18.70
CA GLY A 63 1.13 7.92 -17.76
C GLY A 63 2.65 7.93 -17.65
N LEU A 64 3.34 6.80 -17.89
CA LEU A 64 4.80 6.67 -17.79
C LEU A 64 5.58 7.80 -18.53
N PRO A 65 5.20 8.25 -19.75
CA PRO A 65 5.88 9.38 -20.42
C PRO A 65 5.75 10.74 -19.72
N HIS A 66 4.90 10.81 -18.69
CA HIS A 66 4.58 12.00 -17.89
C HIS A 66 5.10 11.90 -16.45
N GLU A 67 5.49 10.71 -16.00
CA GLU A 67 6.12 10.46 -14.70
C GLU A 67 7.25 11.46 -14.46
N MET A 68 7.15 12.19 -13.34
CA MET A 68 8.12 13.14 -12.81
C MET A 68 8.54 14.27 -13.78
N LYS A 69 7.81 14.46 -14.88
CA LYS A 69 8.10 15.48 -15.91
C LYS A 69 7.63 16.87 -15.52
N TYR A 70 6.60 16.95 -14.68
CA TYR A 70 5.86 18.18 -14.36
C TYR A 70 5.88 18.50 -12.86
N ILE A 71 7.09 18.58 -12.29
CA ILE A 71 7.29 18.86 -10.85
C ILE A 71 6.96 20.32 -10.50
N LYS A 72 7.57 21.28 -11.22
CA LYS A 72 7.42 22.71 -10.92
C LYS A 72 6.21 23.35 -11.58
N GLU A 73 5.95 22.98 -12.83
CA GLU A 73 4.89 23.53 -13.66
C GLU A 73 3.96 22.42 -14.13
N PRO A 74 2.65 22.69 -14.32
CA PRO A 74 1.71 21.71 -14.83
C PRO A 74 2.05 21.26 -16.26
N GLY A 75 1.58 20.07 -16.63
CA GLY A 75 1.65 19.56 -17.99
C GLY A 75 0.83 20.38 -18.99
N ASN A 76 0.97 20.01 -20.26
CA ASN A 76 0.22 20.61 -21.38
C ASN A 76 -0.27 19.58 -22.40
N VAL A 77 -0.58 18.36 -21.95
CA VAL A 77 -1.23 17.32 -22.76
C VAL A 77 -2.64 17.80 -23.11
N LYS A 78 -2.93 17.95 -24.40
CA LYS A 78 -4.21 18.50 -24.90
C LYS A 78 -5.20 17.43 -25.31
N ASN A 79 -4.70 16.41 -26.01
CA ASN A 79 -5.46 15.29 -26.52
C ASN A 79 -4.84 14.02 -25.98
N TYR A 80 -5.68 13.10 -25.51
CA TYR A 80 -5.27 11.78 -25.07
C TYR A 80 -6.29 10.77 -25.58
N VAL A 81 -5.79 9.71 -26.21
CA VAL A 81 -6.57 8.56 -26.64
C VAL A 81 -5.92 7.35 -26.00
N PRO A 82 -6.61 6.65 -25.09
CA PRO A 82 -6.11 5.43 -24.48
C PRO A 82 -5.71 4.39 -25.52
N SER A 83 -4.52 3.82 -25.37
CA SER A 83 -4.01 2.82 -26.30
C SER A 83 -2.95 1.91 -25.66
N LEU A 84 -2.87 0.67 -26.14
CA LEU A 84 -1.87 -0.35 -25.86
C LEU A 84 -1.62 -1.15 -27.14
N PRO A 85 -1.07 -0.53 -28.21
CA PRO A 85 -0.99 -1.15 -29.53
C PRO A 85 -0.04 -2.36 -29.59
N GLU A 86 0.93 -2.44 -28.66
CA GLU A 86 1.86 -3.57 -28.52
C GLU A 86 1.49 -4.54 -27.39
N GLY A 87 0.40 -4.23 -26.68
CA GLY A 87 0.00 -4.83 -25.42
C GLY A 87 0.60 -4.12 -24.21
N ALA A 88 0.20 -4.56 -23.02
CA ALA A 88 0.77 -4.11 -21.77
C ALA A 88 2.05 -4.86 -21.41
N TRP A 89 2.84 -4.29 -20.52
CA TRP A 89 4.01 -4.92 -19.90
C TRP A 89 4.04 -4.61 -18.41
N THR A 90 4.82 -5.39 -17.66
CA THR A 90 4.98 -5.20 -16.22
C THR A 90 5.76 -3.93 -15.92
N ASP A 91 5.26 -3.21 -14.92
CA ASP A 91 5.82 -1.98 -14.37
C ASP A 91 5.40 -1.91 -12.88
N ASP A 92 6.07 -1.15 -12.01
CA ASP A 92 5.92 -1.35 -10.56
C ASP A 92 4.56 -1.01 -9.97
N ASP A 93 3.73 -0.18 -10.61
CA ASP A 93 2.34 -0.02 -10.17
C ASP A 93 1.52 -1.29 -10.35
N THR A 94 1.85 -2.14 -11.32
CA THR A 94 0.99 -3.28 -11.71
C THR A 94 1.60 -4.62 -11.36
N ASP A 95 2.92 -4.70 -11.20
CA ASP A 95 3.64 -5.97 -11.19
C ASP A 95 3.88 -6.55 -9.78
N PHE A 96 3.91 -5.71 -8.74
CA PHE A 96 3.92 -6.15 -7.35
C PHE A 96 2.59 -6.81 -7.02
N GLU A 97 1.48 -6.15 -7.35
CA GLU A 97 0.13 -6.70 -7.17
C GLU A 97 -0.01 -8.02 -7.94
N TRP A 98 0.51 -8.09 -9.18
CA TRP A 98 0.46 -9.31 -9.98
C TRP A 98 1.20 -10.50 -9.33
N VAL A 99 2.38 -10.25 -8.74
CA VAL A 99 3.11 -11.25 -7.96
C VAL A 99 2.26 -11.79 -6.82
N TYR A 100 1.60 -10.91 -6.07
CA TYR A 100 0.73 -11.31 -4.97
C TYR A 100 -0.52 -12.04 -5.44
N ILE A 101 -1.22 -11.54 -6.47
CA ILE A 101 -2.43 -12.17 -7.02
C ILE A 101 -2.15 -13.60 -7.49
N CYS A 102 -1.01 -13.83 -8.15
CA CYS A 102 -0.60 -15.17 -8.55
C CYS A 102 -0.38 -16.09 -7.34
N GLU A 103 0.25 -15.61 -6.27
CA GLU A 103 0.50 -16.42 -5.08
C GLU A 103 -0.77 -16.63 -4.25
N MET A 104 -1.64 -15.62 -4.13
CA MET A 104 -2.94 -15.72 -3.47
C MET A 104 -3.82 -16.78 -4.14
N GLN A 105 -3.91 -16.75 -5.47
CA GLN A 105 -4.70 -17.70 -6.23
C GLN A 105 -4.17 -19.13 -6.05
N LYS A 106 -2.84 -19.28 -6.07
CA LYS A 106 -2.16 -20.57 -5.86
C LYS A 106 -2.38 -21.13 -4.45
N GLN A 107 -2.29 -20.29 -3.42
CA GLN A 107 -2.45 -20.72 -2.02
C GLN A 107 -3.89 -20.74 -1.53
N ARG A 108 -4.83 -20.15 -2.29
CA ARG A 108 -6.22 -19.93 -1.87
C ARG A 108 -6.32 -19.09 -0.59
N ASP A 109 -5.46 -18.08 -0.49
CA ASP A 109 -5.37 -17.19 0.66
C ASP A 109 -5.03 -15.76 0.21
N VAL A 110 -5.81 -14.77 0.68
CA VAL A 110 -5.59 -13.35 0.38
C VAL A 110 -4.78 -12.62 1.45
N PHE A 111 -4.34 -13.34 2.50
CA PHE A 111 -3.53 -12.80 3.59
C PHE A 111 -2.24 -13.60 3.78
N LEU A 112 -1.26 -13.32 2.91
CA LEU A 112 0.08 -13.91 3.06
C LEU A 112 0.75 -13.41 4.34
N GLN A 113 1.36 -14.34 5.06
CA GLN A 113 2.12 -14.04 6.27
C GLN A 113 3.43 -13.31 5.96
N PRO A 114 3.98 -12.50 6.88
CA PRO A 114 5.23 -11.76 6.65
C PRO A 114 6.40 -12.58 6.12
N THR A 115 6.61 -13.78 6.66
CA THR A 115 7.68 -14.71 6.22
C THR A 115 7.50 -15.16 4.77
N GLN A 116 6.25 -15.37 4.35
CA GLN A 116 5.90 -15.71 2.97
C GLN A 116 6.12 -14.52 2.04
N ILE A 117 5.76 -13.30 2.48
CA ILE A 117 6.01 -12.06 1.74
C ILE A 117 7.51 -11.87 1.51
N CYS A 118 8.35 -12.01 2.55
CA CYS A 118 9.80 -11.92 2.40
C CYS A 118 10.35 -12.93 1.39
N SER A 119 9.94 -14.20 1.53
CA SER A 119 10.37 -15.27 0.61
C SER A 119 9.96 -14.97 -0.83
N LEU A 120 8.75 -14.45 -1.02
CA LEU A 120 8.22 -14.08 -2.34
C LEU A 120 9.00 -12.91 -2.97
N TRP A 121 9.35 -11.90 -2.19
CA TRP A 121 10.16 -10.76 -2.65
C TRP A 121 11.58 -11.18 -2.99
N GLU A 122 12.23 -11.98 -2.13
CA GLU A 122 13.55 -12.54 -2.38
C GLU A 122 13.57 -13.39 -3.67
N GLU A 123 12.50 -14.15 -3.93
CA GLU A 123 12.39 -15.01 -5.12
C GLU A 123 12.04 -14.24 -6.40
N ARG A 124 11.21 -13.19 -6.33
CA ARG A 124 10.53 -12.62 -7.53
C ARG A 124 10.69 -11.11 -7.75
N ILE A 125 11.12 -10.35 -6.74
CA ILE A 125 11.16 -8.88 -6.76
C ILE A 125 12.57 -8.39 -6.41
N ASN A 126 13.46 -8.36 -7.41
CA ASN A 126 14.89 -8.06 -7.19
C ASN A 126 15.44 -6.90 -8.04
N LYS A 127 14.68 -6.37 -9.01
CA LYS A 127 15.11 -5.29 -9.91
C LYS A 127 13.96 -4.33 -10.16
N ARG A 128 14.26 -3.11 -10.61
CA ARG A 128 13.24 -2.08 -10.93
C ARG A 128 12.27 -1.92 -9.75
N ILE A 129 12.86 -1.53 -8.62
CA ILE A 129 12.19 -1.24 -7.37
C ILE A 129 12.77 0.06 -6.83
N TRP A 130 11.91 0.98 -6.40
CA TRP A 130 12.35 2.34 -6.07
C TRP A 130 12.03 2.67 -4.61
N CYS A 131 12.73 3.68 -4.10
CA CYS A 131 12.41 4.37 -2.86
C CYS A 131 12.10 3.41 -1.69
N SER A 132 10.86 3.45 -1.17
CA SER A 132 10.47 2.62 -0.03
C SER A 132 10.50 1.11 -0.32
N ASN A 133 10.10 0.71 -1.53
CA ASN A 133 10.12 -0.69 -1.96
C ASN A 133 11.55 -1.24 -2.04
N ARG A 134 12.49 -0.45 -2.58
CA ARG A 134 13.91 -0.80 -2.58
C ARG A 134 14.46 -0.95 -1.17
N PHE A 135 14.15 0.01 -0.30
CA PHE A 135 14.64 0.02 1.07
C PHE A 135 14.11 -1.19 1.85
N ALA A 136 12.80 -1.46 1.77
CA ALA A 136 12.17 -2.63 2.36
C ALA A 136 12.80 -3.94 1.87
N ARG A 137 13.05 -4.08 0.57
CA ARG A 137 13.73 -5.26 0.01
C ARG A 137 15.11 -5.49 0.64
N TYR A 138 15.90 -4.44 0.85
CA TYR A 138 17.21 -4.57 1.49
C TYR A 138 17.14 -4.81 3.00
N LEU A 139 16.06 -4.42 3.68
CA LEU A 139 15.81 -4.82 5.07
C LEU A 139 15.56 -6.34 5.18
N MET A 140 14.94 -6.95 4.17
CA MET A 140 14.74 -8.42 4.14
C MET A 140 16.07 -9.19 4.04
N ASP A 141 17.09 -8.61 3.40
CA ASP A 141 18.44 -9.22 3.31
C ASP A 141 19.08 -9.40 4.70
N ILE A 142 18.78 -8.50 5.65
CA ILE A 142 19.17 -8.63 7.06
C ILE A 142 18.11 -9.33 7.92
N GLY A 143 16.98 -9.75 7.34
CA GLY A 143 15.97 -10.59 7.99
C GLY A 143 15.01 -9.80 8.85
N ILE A 144 14.75 -8.55 8.48
CA ILE A 144 13.64 -7.77 9.00
C ILE A 144 12.43 -8.09 8.12
N GLU A 145 11.33 -8.47 8.77
CA GLU A 145 10.10 -8.91 8.10
C GLU A 145 9.02 -7.83 8.19
N PRO A 146 8.06 -7.77 7.25
CA PRO A 146 6.86 -6.96 7.38
C PRO A 146 6.09 -7.23 8.69
N PRO A 147 5.37 -6.25 9.25
CA PRO A 147 5.28 -4.87 8.78
C PRO A 147 6.48 -4.01 9.22
N LEU A 148 7.52 -4.57 9.86
CA LEU A 148 8.66 -3.76 10.35
C LEU A 148 9.44 -3.10 9.21
N THR A 149 9.53 -3.73 8.05
CA THR A 149 10.15 -3.16 6.84
C THR A 149 9.45 -1.88 6.35
N GLY A 150 8.17 -1.70 6.68
CA GLY A 150 7.37 -0.53 6.35
C GLY A 150 7.18 0.44 7.51
N LYS A 151 7.90 0.29 8.64
CA LYS A 151 7.85 1.28 9.73
C LYS A 151 8.87 2.40 9.48
N SER A 152 8.45 3.65 9.58
CA SER A 152 9.31 4.85 9.44
C SER A 152 10.57 4.83 10.31
N ILE A 153 10.53 4.15 11.47
CA ILE A 153 11.71 3.95 12.32
C ILE A 153 12.81 3.09 11.69
N PHE A 154 12.44 2.15 10.83
CA PHE A 154 13.36 1.24 10.12
C PHE A 154 13.47 1.57 8.64
N ASN A 155 12.55 2.33 8.06
CA ASN A 155 12.58 2.71 6.66
C ASN A 155 12.18 4.18 6.53
N PRO A 156 13.13 5.11 6.30
CA PRO A 156 12.83 6.54 6.30
C PRO A 156 11.84 6.96 5.21
N TRP A 157 11.61 6.15 4.18
CA TRP A 157 10.63 6.44 3.13
C TRP A 157 9.18 6.17 3.55
N ALA A 158 8.98 5.35 4.56
CA ALA A 158 7.66 4.80 4.88
C ALA A 158 6.63 5.82 5.36
N SER A 159 7.07 6.98 5.86
CA SER A 159 6.21 8.12 6.27
C SER A 159 5.88 9.09 5.14
N PHE A 160 6.44 8.88 3.94
CA PHE A 160 6.34 9.82 2.82
C PHE A 160 5.83 9.20 1.53
N ASN A 161 6.32 8.01 1.21
CA ASN A 161 6.24 7.45 -0.12
C ASN A 161 4.81 7.03 -0.49
N ILE A 162 4.48 7.20 -1.77
CA ILE A 162 3.16 6.91 -2.33
C ILE A 162 2.84 5.43 -2.51
N SER A 163 3.64 4.47 -2.03
CA SER A 163 3.38 3.02 -2.23
C SER A 163 1.97 2.60 -1.81
N GLY A 164 1.31 3.35 -0.93
CA GLY A 164 -0.10 3.14 -0.58
C GLY A 164 -1.11 3.57 -1.63
N GLN A 165 -0.67 4.06 -2.79
CA GLN A 165 -1.46 4.68 -3.87
C GLN A 165 -1.21 4.04 -5.25
N PHE A 166 -0.28 3.10 -5.37
CA PHE A 166 -0.07 2.31 -6.59
C PHE A 166 0.00 0.79 -6.34
N LEU A 167 -0.25 0.35 -5.10
CA LEU A 167 -0.21 -1.07 -4.71
C LEU A 167 -1.49 -1.46 -3.97
N CYS A 168 -2.62 -0.83 -4.30
CA CYS A 168 -3.90 -1.12 -3.64
C CYS A 168 -5.05 -1.39 -4.61
N GLU A 169 -4.90 -1.00 -5.86
CA GLU A 169 -5.90 -1.02 -6.91
C GLU A 169 -6.42 -2.44 -7.16
N THR A 170 -5.53 -3.35 -7.54
CA THR A 170 -5.91 -4.74 -7.83
C THR A 170 -6.45 -5.44 -6.59
N PHE A 171 -5.91 -5.14 -5.40
CA PHE A 171 -6.43 -5.69 -4.14
C PHE A 171 -7.86 -5.21 -3.82
N ALA A 172 -8.20 -3.98 -4.20
CA ALA A 172 -9.56 -3.48 -4.05
C ALA A 172 -10.52 -4.09 -5.07
N LEU A 173 -10.04 -4.44 -6.28
CA LEU A 173 -10.85 -5.15 -7.29
C LEU A 173 -11.30 -6.55 -6.83
N ILE A 174 -10.62 -7.17 -5.85
CA ILE A 174 -11.06 -8.45 -5.26
C ILE A 174 -12.10 -8.29 -4.12
N ALA A 175 -12.49 -7.06 -3.77
CA ALA A 175 -13.48 -6.77 -2.73
C ALA A 175 -14.59 -5.73 -3.12
N PRO A 176 -15.32 -5.91 -4.24
CA PRO A 176 -16.48 -5.10 -4.62
C PRO A 176 -17.48 -4.89 -3.48
N GLY A 177 -17.83 -3.63 -3.17
CA GLY A 177 -18.81 -3.28 -2.13
C GLY A 177 -18.40 -3.61 -0.69
N MET A 178 -17.15 -4.02 -0.45
CA MET A 178 -16.61 -4.42 0.86
C MET A 178 -15.39 -3.55 1.21
N PRO A 179 -15.58 -2.26 1.56
CA PRO A 179 -14.49 -1.30 1.76
C PRO A 179 -13.49 -1.66 2.87
N GLN A 180 -13.92 -2.25 3.99
CA GLN A 180 -12.99 -2.65 5.05
C GLN A 180 -12.20 -3.89 4.65
N THR A 181 -12.83 -4.85 3.96
CA THR A 181 -12.15 -6.02 3.42
C THR A 181 -11.11 -5.61 2.37
N ALA A 182 -11.47 -4.70 1.45
CA ALA A 182 -10.54 -4.12 0.48
C ALA A 182 -9.34 -3.49 1.19
N SER A 183 -9.60 -2.65 2.20
CA SER A 183 -8.56 -1.97 2.98
C SER A 183 -7.67 -2.95 3.76
N LYS A 184 -8.22 -4.00 4.38
CA LYS A 184 -7.45 -5.03 5.10
C LYS A 184 -6.50 -5.77 4.17
N ILE A 185 -6.99 -6.18 2.99
CA ILE A 185 -6.17 -6.87 1.99
C ILE A 185 -5.07 -5.93 1.50
N GLY A 186 -5.41 -4.72 1.06
CA GLY A 186 -4.44 -3.73 0.61
C GLY A 186 -3.36 -3.46 1.65
N LEU A 187 -3.75 -3.17 2.90
CA LEU A 187 -2.81 -2.89 3.99
C LEU A 187 -1.88 -4.06 4.31
N ASN A 188 -2.29 -5.32 4.09
CA ASN A 188 -1.41 -6.47 4.28
C ASN A 188 -0.17 -6.40 3.36
N TYR A 189 -0.30 -5.78 2.19
CA TYR A 189 0.75 -5.71 1.19
C TYR A 189 1.41 -4.34 1.07
N THR A 190 0.69 -3.24 1.34
CA THR A 190 1.27 -1.90 1.33
C THR A 190 2.08 -1.62 2.59
N THR A 191 1.66 -2.14 3.77
CA THR A 191 2.43 -1.94 5.02
C THR A 191 3.76 -2.70 5.09
N VAL A 192 4.05 -3.48 4.05
CA VAL A 192 5.41 -4.00 3.76
C VAL A 192 6.40 -2.84 3.60
N THR A 193 5.96 -1.68 3.08
CA THR A 193 6.85 -0.58 2.73
C THR A 193 6.44 0.78 3.29
N ILE A 194 5.22 0.93 3.79
CA ILE A 194 4.73 2.22 4.31
C ILE A 194 3.98 2.09 5.65
N ASN A 195 3.86 3.20 6.38
CA ASN A 195 3.05 3.28 7.60
C ASN A 195 2.45 4.67 7.81
N ASN A 196 1.51 4.78 8.75
CA ASN A 196 0.90 6.04 9.17
C ASN A 196 0.13 6.74 8.03
N GLU A 197 0.42 7.99 7.70
CA GLU A 197 -0.33 8.77 6.69
C GLU A 197 -0.35 8.11 5.31
N PRO A 198 0.78 7.63 4.73
CA PRO A 198 0.75 6.78 3.55
C PRO A 198 -0.14 5.53 3.65
N ALA A 199 -0.32 4.93 4.83
CA ALA A 199 -1.22 3.77 4.98
C ALA A 199 -2.70 4.20 4.95
N GLN A 200 -3.01 5.45 5.33
CA GLN A 200 -4.36 6.01 5.17
C GLN A 200 -4.75 6.11 3.69
N THR A 201 -3.79 6.35 2.79
CA THR A 201 -4.10 6.41 1.35
C THR A 201 -4.53 5.05 0.79
N THR A 202 -3.97 3.95 1.30
CA THR A 202 -4.43 2.60 0.94
C THR A 202 -5.89 2.40 1.31
N GLN A 203 -6.30 2.84 2.51
CA GLN A 203 -7.69 2.73 2.97
C GLN A 203 -8.62 3.62 2.14
N LEU A 204 -8.21 4.85 1.86
CA LEU A 204 -8.92 5.81 1.03
C LEU A 204 -9.22 5.21 -0.35
N PHE A 205 -8.18 4.84 -1.11
CA PHE A 205 -8.34 4.42 -2.49
C PHE A 205 -8.95 3.02 -2.62
N SER A 206 -8.63 2.09 -1.72
CA SER A 206 -9.28 0.77 -1.71
C SER A 206 -10.78 0.90 -1.48
N THR A 207 -11.19 1.79 -0.57
CA THR A 207 -12.59 2.08 -0.28
C THR A 207 -13.29 2.75 -1.46
N MET A 208 -12.63 3.72 -2.12
CA MET A 208 -13.17 4.37 -3.32
C MET A 208 -13.40 3.36 -4.46
N ILE A 209 -12.45 2.46 -4.70
CA ILE A 209 -12.57 1.43 -5.74
C ILE A 209 -13.67 0.43 -5.40
N ALA A 210 -13.76 -0.03 -4.14
CA ALA A 210 -14.84 -0.91 -3.70
C ALA A 210 -16.22 -0.25 -3.88
N GLN A 211 -16.33 1.06 -3.64
CA GLN A 211 -17.56 1.84 -3.78
C GLN A 211 -17.96 2.10 -5.24
N ALA A 212 -17.00 2.19 -6.17
CA ALA A 212 -17.25 2.35 -7.60
C ALA A 212 -18.02 1.16 -8.24
N PHE A 213 -18.08 0.01 -7.55
CA PHE A 213 -18.95 -1.10 -7.95
C PHE A 213 -20.43 -0.84 -7.69
N VAL A 214 -20.74 0.09 -6.77
CA VAL A 214 -22.10 0.36 -6.26
C VAL A 214 -22.67 1.66 -6.82
N THR A 215 -21.83 2.68 -7.03
CA THR A 215 -22.23 4.00 -7.56
C THR A 215 -21.25 4.49 -8.63
N ASP A 216 -21.71 5.39 -9.50
CA ASP A 216 -20.91 6.11 -10.50
C ASP A 216 -20.72 7.61 -10.17
N ASN A 217 -21.30 8.09 -9.07
CA ASN A 217 -21.15 9.47 -8.62
C ASN A 217 -19.77 9.68 -7.97
N ILE A 218 -18.93 10.48 -8.63
CA ILE A 218 -17.56 10.77 -8.20
C ILE A 218 -17.51 11.39 -6.79
N ASN A 219 -18.43 12.29 -6.44
CA ASN A 219 -18.43 12.90 -5.11
C ASN A 219 -18.79 11.87 -4.04
N ASP A 220 -19.78 11.01 -4.30
CA ASP A 220 -20.16 9.95 -3.36
C ASP A 220 -19.01 8.94 -3.15
N ILE A 221 -18.26 8.62 -4.22
CA ILE A 221 -17.08 7.75 -4.14
C ILE A 221 -15.99 8.39 -3.26
N ILE A 222 -15.68 9.67 -3.50
CA ILE A 222 -14.67 10.41 -2.70
C ILE A 222 -15.10 10.47 -1.24
N ASP A 223 -16.35 10.85 -0.96
CA ASP A 223 -16.85 11.00 0.42
C ASP A 223 -16.88 9.66 1.16
N PHE A 224 -17.19 8.57 0.47
CA PHE A 224 -17.13 7.22 1.03
C PHE A 224 -15.69 6.80 1.35
N GLY A 225 -14.73 7.15 0.48
CA GLY A 225 -13.30 6.98 0.74
C GLY A 225 -12.81 7.75 1.96
N VAL A 226 -13.20 9.02 2.09
CA VAL A 226 -12.85 9.88 3.24
C VAL A 226 -13.37 9.29 4.55
N ALA A 227 -14.53 8.63 4.55
CA ALA A 227 -15.05 7.97 5.75
C ALA A 227 -14.21 6.76 6.22
N ALA A 228 -13.28 6.25 5.41
CA ALA A 228 -12.40 5.12 5.75
C ALA A 228 -11.02 5.53 6.26
N ILE A 229 -10.68 6.83 6.31
CA ILE A 229 -9.42 7.32 6.87
C ILE A 229 -9.60 7.84 8.30
N ASP A 230 -8.52 7.80 9.08
CA ASP A 230 -8.49 8.36 10.43
C ASP A 230 -8.93 9.83 10.42
N GLU A 231 -9.76 10.24 11.38
CA GLU A 231 -10.27 11.62 11.47
C GLU A 231 -9.17 12.67 11.62
N ASN A 232 -8.00 12.26 12.14
CA ASN A 232 -6.84 13.12 12.36
C ASN A 232 -5.87 13.11 11.18
N SER A 233 -6.13 12.33 10.13
CA SER A 233 -5.27 12.24 8.95
C SER A 233 -5.18 13.55 8.20
N GLU A 234 -3.96 13.94 7.82
CA GLU A 234 -3.70 15.12 7.00
C GLU A 234 -4.36 15.04 5.62
N LEU A 235 -4.68 13.82 5.16
CA LEU A 235 -5.43 13.59 3.93
C LEU A 235 -6.81 14.26 3.96
N ASN A 236 -7.46 14.36 5.13
CA ASN A 236 -8.72 15.11 5.26
C ASN A 236 -8.53 16.58 4.86
N GLY A 237 -7.42 17.19 5.28
CA GLY A 237 -7.08 18.57 4.92
C GLY A 237 -6.84 18.72 3.42
N ILE A 238 -6.07 17.82 2.83
CA ILE A 238 -5.75 17.83 1.38
C ILE A 238 -7.01 17.70 0.54
N ILE A 239 -7.88 16.73 0.86
CA ILE A 239 -9.10 16.46 0.11
C ILE A 239 -10.08 17.63 0.23
N ASN A 240 -10.26 18.18 1.43
CA ASN A 240 -11.13 19.33 1.65
C ASN A 240 -10.65 20.58 0.89
N ASP A 241 -9.34 20.83 0.88
CA ASP A 241 -8.75 21.91 0.10
C ASP A 241 -9.00 21.73 -1.40
N VAL A 242 -8.76 20.53 -1.95
CA VAL A 242 -9.01 20.25 -3.37
C VAL A 242 -10.49 20.41 -3.72
N LYS A 243 -11.42 19.92 -2.89
CA LYS A 243 -12.86 20.12 -3.09
C LYS A 243 -13.23 21.61 -3.06
N SER A 244 -12.66 22.36 -2.12
CA SER A 244 -12.87 23.81 -2.03
C SER A 244 -12.33 24.56 -3.25
N TRP A 245 -11.10 24.25 -3.68
CA TRP A 245 -10.49 24.87 -4.85
C TRP A 245 -11.21 24.49 -6.15
N TYR A 246 -11.70 23.25 -6.26
CA TYR A 246 -12.57 22.85 -7.35
C TYR A 246 -13.87 23.69 -7.37
N SER A 247 -14.50 23.89 -6.22
CA SER A 247 -15.71 24.74 -6.13
C SER A 247 -15.45 26.21 -6.48
N GLU A 248 -14.29 26.75 -6.11
CA GLU A 248 -13.91 28.14 -6.40
C GLU A 248 -13.45 28.33 -7.86
N TYR A 249 -12.77 27.32 -8.41
CA TYR A 249 -12.14 27.33 -9.71
C TYR A 249 -12.61 26.15 -10.60
N PRO A 250 -13.91 25.98 -10.89
CA PRO A 250 -14.46 24.75 -11.49
C PRO A 250 -13.98 24.46 -12.91
N ASN A 251 -13.45 25.46 -13.62
CA ASN A 251 -12.91 25.32 -14.97
C ASN A 251 -11.40 25.59 -15.05
N ASN A 252 -10.70 25.69 -13.91
CA ASN A 252 -9.29 26.05 -13.86
C ASN A 252 -8.49 25.12 -12.95
N TRP A 253 -8.37 23.85 -13.38
CA TRP A 253 -7.55 22.84 -12.71
C TRP A 253 -6.09 23.28 -12.51
N ARG A 254 -5.55 24.14 -13.38
CA ARG A 254 -4.19 24.68 -13.25
C ARG A 254 -4.03 25.50 -11.98
N LYS A 255 -5.08 26.23 -11.56
CA LYS A 255 -5.07 26.96 -10.29
C LYS A 255 -5.05 26.00 -9.10
N THR A 256 -5.85 24.94 -9.13
CA THR A 256 -5.84 23.89 -8.10
C THR A 256 -4.47 23.20 -8.01
N ARG A 257 -3.86 22.86 -9.15
CA ARG A 257 -2.50 22.31 -9.21
C ARG A 257 -1.48 23.27 -8.59
N GLN A 258 -1.56 24.57 -8.93
CA GLN A 258 -0.70 25.59 -8.35
C GLN A 258 -0.83 25.64 -6.82
N LEU A 259 -2.06 25.64 -6.30
CA LEU A 259 -2.33 25.69 -4.86
C LEU A 259 -1.86 24.42 -4.13
N LEU A 260 -2.06 23.23 -4.74
CA LEU A 260 -1.48 21.98 -4.25
C LEU A 260 0.03 22.08 -4.12
N HIS A 261 0.70 22.50 -5.18
CA HIS A 261 2.14 22.68 -5.19
C HIS A 261 2.60 23.69 -4.14
N GLU A 262 1.97 24.86 -4.04
CA GLU A 262 2.35 25.91 -3.08
C GLU A 262 2.17 25.47 -1.62
N LYS A 263 1.11 24.71 -1.31
CA LYS A 263 0.77 24.33 0.05
C LYS A 263 1.48 23.05 0.54
N TYR A 264 1.57 22.03 -0.30
CA TYR A 264 1.94 20.66 0.11
C TYR A 264 3.34 20.22 -0.35
N THR A 265 4.17 21.11 -0.89
CA THR A 265 5.57 20.82 -1.22
C THR A 265 6.57 21.27 -0.16
N GLN A 266 6.15 22.08 0.82
CA GLN A 266 7.07 22.73 1.77
C GLN A 266 7.32 21.83 2.99
N GLU A 267 8.59 21.55 3.28
CA GLU A 267 9.04 20.87 4.50
C GLU A 267 10.13 21.71 5.18
N ASP A 268 9.74 22.55 6.14
CA ASP A 268 10.60 23.58 6.73
C ASP A 268 11.26 24.49 5.67
N ASN A 269 12.57 24.34 5.46
CA ASN A 269 13.36 25.06 4.46
C ASN A 269 13.65 24.20 3.21
N ASN A 270 13.03 23.02 3.09
CA ASN A 270 13.24 22.05 2.01
C ASN A 270 11.96 21.84 1.20
N ILE A 271 12.12 21.13 0.09
CA ILE A 271 11.02 20.76 -0.80
C ILE A 271 10.83 19.25 -0.76
N ARG A 272 9.57 18.84 -0.62
CA ARG A 272 9.10 17.45 -0.55
C ARG A 272 8.14 17.21 -1.73
N ASP A 273 8.65 17.38 -2.95
CA ASP A 273 7.89 17.44 -4.22
C ASP A 273 8.29 16.34 -5.22
N PHE A 274 7.92 15.10 -4.95
CA PHE A 274 8.19 13.99 -5.87
C PHE A 274 7.16 12.87 -5.67
N ASN A 275 7.58 11.73 -5.16
CA ASN A 275 6.79 10.56 -4.81
C ASN A 275 6.11 10.69 -3.43
N GLY A 276 5.61 11.88 -3.14
CA GLY A 276 4.95 12.21 -1.88
C GLY A 276 3.46 11.96 -1.90
N HIS A 277 2.97 11.24 -0.91
CA HIS A 277 1.57 10.83 -0.85
C HIS A 277 0.59 12.03 -0.82
N GLU A 278 1.04 13.19 -0.36
CA GLU A 278 0.24 14.40 -0.21
C GLU A 278 -0.17 14.98 -1.57
N LEU A 279 0.81 15.25 -2.43
CA LEU A 279 0.61 15.85 -3.75
C LEU A 279 -0.13 14.91 -4.69
N ASN A 280 0.22 13.62 -4.63
CA ASN A 280 -0.38 12.59 -5.46
C ASN A 280 -1.83 12.30 -5.03
N THR A 281 -2.15 12.29 -3.72
CA THR A 281 -3.55 12.27 -3.26
C THR A 281 -4.33 13.45 -3.86
N GLY A 282 -3.79 14.66 -3.72
CA GLY A 282 -4.43 15.86 -4.24
C GLY A 282 -4.64 15.82 -5.76
N ALA A 283 -3.65 15.31 -6.50
CA ALA A 283 -3.70 15.15 -7.95
C ALA A 283 -4.80 14.16 -8.39
N ILE A 284 -4.88 12.99 -7.76
CA ILE A 284 -5.92 11.98 -8.04
C ILE A 284 -7.32 12.55 -7.80
N ILE A 285 -7.54 13.17 -6.64
CA ILE A 285 -8.85 13.73 -6.27
C ILE A 285 -9.23 14.86 -7.22
N ALA A 286 -8.29 15.75 -7.56
CA ALA A 286 -8.55 16.82 -8.51
C ALA A 286 -8.83 16.28 -9.92
N ALA A 287 -8.08 15.30 -10.40
CA ALA A 287 -8.30 14.68 -11.70
C ALA A 287 -9.70 14.06 -11.82
N LEU A 288 -10.19 13.38 -10.76
CA LEU A 288 -11.54 12.84 -10.70
C LEU A 288 -12.61 13.94 -10.75
N LEU A 289 -12.46 15.00 -9.95
CA LEU A 289 -13.43 16.10 -9.89
C LEU A 289 -13.52 16.91 -11.19
N TYR A 290 -12.37 17.29 -11.75
CA TYR A 290 -12.32 18.06 -13.00
C TYR A 290 -12.65 17.22 -14.23
N GLY A 291 -12.34 15.91 -14.20
CA GLY A 291 -12.66 14.98 -15.28
C GLY A 291 -14.13 14.53 -15.26
N ASN A 292 -14.83 14.66 -14.13
CA ASN A 292 -16.28 14.50 -14.00
C ASN A 292 -16.81 13.18 -14.62
N GLY A 293 -16.10 12.09 -14.37
CA GLY A 293 -16.45 10.74 -14.85
C GLY A 293 -16.03 10.42 -16.29
N ASP A 294 -15.48 11.38 -17.05
CA ASP A 294 -14.90 11.08 -18.37
C ASP A 294 -13.52 10.43 -18.20
N PHE A 295 -13.37 9.20 -18.71
CA PHE A 295 -12.16 8.40 -18.54
C PHE A 295 -10.92 9.07 -19.14
N SER A 296 -10.99 9.47 -20.41
CA SER A 296 -9.85 10.05 -21.13
C SER A 296 -9.48 11.43 -20.58
N GLU A 297 -10.47 12.26 -20.26
CA GLU A 297 -10.23 13.58 -19.69
C GLU A 297 -9.57 13.47 -18.30
N SER A 298 -10.06 12.55 -17.45
CA SER A 298 -9.52 12.37 -16.10
C SER A 298 -8.08 11.88 -16.11
N LEU A 299 -7.74 10.90 -16.97
CA LEU A 299 -6.34 10.44 -17.12
C LEU A 299 -5.45 11.55 -17.68
N LYS A 300 -5.92 12.28 -18.70
CA LYS A 300 -5.19 13.43 -19.24
C LYS A 300 -4.95 14.50 -18.16
N LEU A 301 -5.91 14.72 -17.27
CA LEU A 301 -5.75 15.61 -16.13
C LEU A 301 -4.71 15.07 -15.16
N ALA A 302 -4.75 13.79 -14.78
CA ALA A 302 -3.73 13.17 -13.93
C ALA A 302 -2.32 13.35 -14.51
N PHE A 303 -2.14 13.11 -15.82
CA PHE A 303 -0.87 13.37 -16.52
C PHE A 303 -0.42 14.82 -16.40
N ASN A 304 -1.36 15.76 -16.43
CA ASN A 304 -1.09 17.19 -16.42
C ASN A 304 -0.90 17.77 -15.00
N PHE A 305 -1.41 17.12 -13.97
CA PHE A 305 -1.10 17.49 -12.58
C PHE A 305 0.38 17.27 -12.30
N GLY A 306 0.94 16.16 -12.79
CA GLY A 306 2.37 15.86 -12.73
C GLY A 306 2.74 14.92 -11.59
N TRP A 307 3.94 15.14 -11.03
CA TRP A 307 4.55 14.26 -10.02
C TRP A 307 4.55 12.80 -10.48
N ASP A 308 4.01 11.89 -9.69
CA ASP A 308 3.94 10.47 -9.99
C ASP A 308 2.72 10.17 -10.90
N ALA A 309 2.82 10.66 -12.14
CA ALA A 309 1.68 10.87 -13.02
C ALA A 309 1.02 9.56 -13.51
N ASP A 310 1.82 8.52 -13.71
CA ASP A 310 1.45 7.13 -13.99
C ASP A 310 0.71 6.50 -12.82
N CYS A 311 1.24 6.54 -11.60
CA CYS A 311 0.53 6.09 -10.40
C CYS A 311 -0.81 6.81 -10.25
N ASN A 312 -0.80 8.14 -10.31
CA ASN A 312 -2.03 8.93 -10.18
C ASN A 312 -3.06 8.52 -11.24
N ALA A 313 -2.61 8.32 -12.48
CA ALA A 313 -3.47 7.89 -13.56
C ALA A 313 -3.94 6.44 -13.42
N ALA A 314 -3.14 5.54 -12.83
CA ALA A 314 -3.50 4.16 -12.55
C ALA A 314 -4.66 4.09 -11.54
N THR A 315 -4.58 4.82 -10.43
CA THR A 315 -5.68 4.88 -9.44
C THR A 315 -6.95 5.48 -10.05
N VAL A 316 -6.83 6.62 -10.74
CA VAL A 316 -7.96 7.27 -11.44
C VAL A 316 -8.56 6.31 -12.47
N GLY A 317 -7.71 5.66 -13.26
CA GLY A 317 -8.07 4.69 -14.28
C GLY A 317 -8.80 3.49 -13.70
N THR A 318 -8.37 2.98 -12.55
CA THR A 318 -9.03 1.86 -11.87
C THR A 318 -10.44 2.24 -11.45
N ILE A 319 -10.62 3.36 -10.76
CA ILE A 319 -11.94 3.83 -10.30
C ILE A 319 -12.88 4.02 -11.50
N LEU A 320 -12.45 4.76 -12.51
CA LEU A 320 -13.27 5.02 -13.69
C LEU A 320 -13.48 3.77 -14.54
N GLY A 321 -12.50 2.87 -14.61
CA GLY A 321 -12.60 1.58 -15.27
C GLY A 321 -13.67 0.70 -14.64
N VAL A 322 -13.76 0.68 -13.31
CA VAL A 322 -14.85 0.02 -12.57
C VAL A 322 -16.19 0.70 -12.87
N ILE A 323 -16.25 2.03 -12.99
CA ILE A 323 -17.50 2.72 -13.34
C ILE A 323 -17.97 2.36 -14.76
N HIS A 324 -17.08 2.47 -15.76
CA HIS A 324 -17.40 2.30 -17.18
C HIS A 324 -17.60 0.84 -17.58
N GLY A 325 -16.84 -0.08 -16.97
CA GLY A 325 -16.82 -1.50 -17.34
C GLY A 325 -16.06 -1.76 -18.65
N TYR A 326 -15.43 -2.94 -18.71
CA TYR A 326 -14.57 -3.34 -19.82
C TYR A 326 -15.27 -3.29 -21.17
N ARG A 327 -16.49 -3.84 -21.29
CA ARG A 327 -17.25 -3.89 -22.55
C ARG A 327 -17.47 -2.51 -23.15
N ASN A 328 -17.70 -1.49 -22.33
CA ASN A 328 -17.85 -0.12 -22.82
C ASN A 328 -16.51 0.43 -23.31
N MET A 329 -15.45 0.27 -22.51
CA MET A 329 -14.10 0.74 -22.84
C MET A 329 -13.57 0.15 -24.16
N ILE A 330 -13.87 -1.11 -24.48
CA ILE A 330 -13.45 -1.76 -25.73
C ILE A 330 -14.49 -1.69 -26.86
N SER A 331 -15.63 -1.02 -26.65
CA SER A 331 -16.71 -0.93 -27.64
C SER A 331 -16.33 0.03 -28.77
N ARG A 332 -16.12 -0.51 -29.97
CA ARG A 332 -15.91 0.29 -31.19
C ARG A 332 -17.17 1.04 -31.68
N ASN A 333 -18.32 0.79 -31.05
CA ASN A 333 -19.61 1.34 -31.50
C ASN A 333 -19.95 2.70 -30.88
N SER A 334 -19.17 3.17 -29.90
CA SER A 334 -19.28 4.53 -29.34
C SER A 334 -18.27 5.45 -30.01
N HIS A 335 -18.73 6.62 -30.48
CA HIS A 335 -17.87 7.66 -31.04
C HIS A 335 -16.73 8.10 -30.09
N ALA A 336 -16.85 7.84 -28.79
CA ALA A 336 -15.83 8.13 -27.77
C ALA A 336 -14.64 7.15 -27.74
N HIS A 337 -14.78 5.94 -28.30
CA HIS A 337 -13.81 4.83 -28.11
C HIS A 337 -13.37 4.16 -29.43
N GLN A 338 -13.75 4.72 -30.59
CA GLN A 338 -13.43 4.15 -31.91
C GLN A 338 -11.93 4.00 -32.19
N ASP A 339 -11.11 4.84 -31.55
CA ASP A 339 -9.66 4.91 -31.79
C ASP A 339 -8.82 4.12 -30.77
N TRP A 340 -9.45 3.47 -29.78
CA TRP A 340 -8.71 2.73 -28.76
C TRP A 340 -8.14 1.44 -29.35
N MET A 341 -6.81 1.35 -29.39
CA MET A 341 -6.10 0.17 -29.86
C MET A 341 -5.55 -0.62 -28.67
N ILE A 342 -6.26 -1.65 -28.22
CA ILE A 342 -5.86 -2.47 -27.07
C ILE A 342 -5.53 -3.89 -27.55
N VAL A 343 -4.28 -4.29 -27.38
CA VAL A 343 -3.86 -5.69 -27.58
C VAL A 343 -3.88 -6.40 -26.22
N ASP A 344 -4.57 -7.54 -26.15
CA ASP A 344 -4.65 -8.36 -24.93
C ASP A 344 -3.34 -9.12 -24.69
N ARG A 345 -2.43 -8.49 -23.95
CA ARG A 345 -1.12 -9.04 -23.55
C ARG A 345 -0.65 -8.31 -22.31
N TYR A 346 -0.01 -9.03 -21.39
CA TYR A 346 0.68 -8.49 -20.24
C TYR A 346 2.07 -9.12 -20.15
N LYS A 347 3.06 -8.44 -20.74
CA LYS A 347 4.42 -8.97 -20.91
C LYS A 347 5.27 -8.73 -19.67
N ASN A 348 5.75 -9.80 -19.04
CA ASN A 348 6.72 -9.69 -17.96
C ASN A 348 8.11 -9.22 -18.48
N ILE A 349 8.58 -8.09 -17.94
CA ILE A 349 9.90 -7.51 -18.18
C ILE A 349 10.67 -7.18 -16.89
N THR A 350 10.08 -7.41 -15.71
CA THR A 350 10.59 -6.88 -14.42
C THR A 350 10.63 -7.89 -13.27
N ARG A 351 9.87 -9.00 -13.33
CA ARG A 351 9.72 -9.91 -12.18
C ARG A 351 10.29 -11.30 -12.47
N ASP A 352 11.09 -11.81 -11.54
CA ASP A 352 11.73 -13.11 -11.66
C ASP A 352 10.71 -14.23 -11.41
N ASN A 353 10.87 -15.37 -12.09
CA ASN A 353 10.04 -16.58 -11.89
C ASN A 353 8.52 -16.36 -12.04
N MET A 354 8.11 -15.35 -12.81
CA MET A 354 6.70 -15.04 -13.09
C MET A 354 6.30 -15.44 -14.52
N PRO A 355 5.00 -15.71 -14.79
CA PRO A 355 4.52 -16.15 -16.10
C PRO A 355 4.96 -15.24 -17.27
N MET A 356 5.40 -15.82 -18.39
CA MET A 356 5.88 -15.05 -19.55
C MET A 356 4.79 -14.76 -20.60
N ASN A 357 3.63 -15.39 -20.47
CA ASN A 357 2.53 -15.36 -21.45
C ASN A 357 1.20 -14.92 -20.85
N GLU A 358 1.23 -14.12 -19.77
CA GLU A 358 0.03 -13.53 -19.18
C GLU A 358 -0.64 -12.57 -20.17
N THR A 359 -1.97 -12.48 -20.12
CA THR A 359 -2.76 -11.47 -20.84
C THR A 359 -3.51 -10.61 -19.83
N ILE A 360 -4.03 -9.46 -20.27
CA ILE A 360 -4.87 -8.60 -19.42
C ILE A 360 -6.12 -9.39 -19.01
N THR A 361 -6.68 -10.16 -19.94
CA THR A 361 -7.83 -11.04 -19.69
C THR A 361 -7.53 -12.11 -18.65
N SER A 362 -6.41 -12.84 -18.78
CA SER A 362 -6.08 -13.91 -17.84
C SER A 362 -5.68 -13.39 -16.47
N TYR A 363 -5.04 -12.22 -16.40
CA TYR A 363 -4.80 -11.56 -15.11
C TYR A 363 -6.12 -11.19 -14.43
N ALA A 364 -7.06 -10.57 -15.16
CA ALA A 364 -8.40 -10.28 -14.63
C ALA A 364 -9.17 -11.54 -14.20
N ASP A 365 -8.99 -12.68 -14.86
CA ASP A 365 -9.62 -13.95 -14.46
C ASP A 365 -9.17 -14.39 -13.05
N ARG A 366 -7.89 -14.17 -12.71
CA ARG A 366 -7.37 -14.44 -11.34
C ARG A 366 -8.04 -13.54 -10.31
N ILE A 367 -8.21 -12.25 -10.62
CA ILE A 367 -8.87 -11.27 -9.76
C ILE A 367 -10.33 -11.67 -9.53
N ILE A 368 -11.05 -12.08 -10.58
CA ILE A 368 -12.44 -12.55 -10.48
C ILE A 368 -12.53 -13.79 -9.59
N GLU A 369 -11.63 -14.75 -9.75
CA GLU A 369 -11.60 -15.96 -8.92
C GLU A 369 -11.32 -15.66 -7.44
N LEU A 370 -10.39 -14.74 -7.16
CA LEU A 370 -10.11 -14.28 -5.82
C LEU A 370 -11.29 -13.50 -5.23
N PHE A 371 -11.96 -12.66 -6.01
CA PHE A 371 -13.20 -12.01 -5.59
C PHE A 371 -14.26 -13.04 -5.17
N GLU A 372 -14.52 -14.07 -5.98
CA GLU A 372 -15.51 -15.09 -5.64
C GLU A 372 -15.17 -15.78 -4.30
N MET A 373 -13.89 -16.00 -4.04
CA MET A 373 -13.40 -16.54 -2.77
C MET A 373 -13.61 -15.54 -1.61
N VAL A 374 -13.22 -14.27 -1.78
CA VAL A 374 -13.37 -13.21 -0.78
C VAL A 374 -14.85 -12.98 -0.45
N ASN A 375 -15.72 -12.94 -1.45
CA ASN A 375 -17.16 -12.79 -1.25
C ASN A 375 -17.72 -13.95 -0.42
N SER A 376 -17.34 -15.19 -0.75
CA SER A 376 -17.76 -16.38 -0.01
C SER A 376 -17.28 -16.37 1.45
N ILE A 377 -16.02 -16.01 1.70
CA ILE A 377 -15.44 -15.91 3.06
C ILE A 377 -16.18 -14.86 3.90
N ASN A 378 -16.65 -13.77 3.29
CA ASN A 378 -17.40 -12.71 3.96
C ASN A 378 -18.92 -12.96 4.02
N GLY A 379 -19.37 -14.20 3.74
CA GLY A 379 -20.77 -14.60 3.87
C GLY A 379 -21.66 -14.23 2.68
N GLY A 380 -21.07 -13.72 1.60
CA GLY A 380 -21.73 -13.56 0.31
C GLY A 380 -21.83 -14.88 -0.46
N GLU A 381 -22.57 -14.88 -1.56
CA GLU A 381 -22.77 -16.08 -2.38
C GLU A 381 -22.98 -15.73 -3.87
N LYS A 382 -22.66 -16.69 -4.75
CA LYS A 382 -22.99 -16.64 -6.18
C LYS A 382 -24.18 -17.58 -6.44
N VAL A 383 -25.34 -17.03 -6.76
CA VAL A 383 -26.59 -17.79 -6.90
C VAL A 383 -27.34 -17.48 -8.17
N LEU A 384 -28.22 -18.41 -8.57
CA LEU A 384 -29.20 -18.16 -9.62
C LEU A 384 -30.42 -17.46 -9.01
N ASP A 385 -30.66 -16.22 -9.41
CA ASP A 385 -31.84 -15.44 -9.04
C ASP A 385 -32.58 -14.96 -10.30
N ASN A 386 -33.88 -15.26 -10.40
CA ASN A 386 -34.74 -14.89 -11.53
C ASN A 386 -34.11 -15.21 -12.91
N ASN A 387 -33.59 -16.44 -13.08
CA ASN A 387 -32.90 -16.94 -14.28
C ASN A 387 -31.63 -16.15 -14.67
N ARG A 388 -31.01 -15.44 -13.72
CA ARG A 388 -29.73 -14.76 -13.91
C ARG A 388 -28.78 -15.10 -12.78
N MET A 389 -27.50 -15.22 -13.10
CA MET A 389 -26.49 -15.38 -12.07
C MET A 389 -26.23 -14.03 -11.39
N VAL A 390 -26.29 -14.01 -10.07
CA VAL A 390 -26.01 -12.82 -9.25
C VAL A 390 -25.01 -13.15 -8.16
N TYR A 391 -24.24 -12.14 -7.76
CA TYR A 391 -23.54 -12.12 -6.49
C TYR A 391 -24.42 -11.44 -5.45
N LYS A 392 -24.63 -12.10 -4.32
CA LYS A 392 -25.03 -11.44 -3.08
C LYS A 392 -23.76 -11.12 -2.32
N ILE A 393 -23.60 -9.86 -1.97
CA ILE A 393 -22.45 -9.30 -1.26
C ILE A 393 -22.95 -8.72 0.05
N ILE A 394 -22.25 -8.99 1.14
CA ILE A 394 -22.53 -8.35 2.43
C ILE A 394 -21.84 -6.98 2.42
N PRO A 395 -22.58 -5.85 2.38
CA PRO A 395 -21.96 -4.55 2.36
C PRO A 395 -21.25 -4.27 3.69
N GLU A 396 -20.17 -3.50 3.62
CA GLU A 396 -19.49 -2.98 4.79
C GLU A 396 -19.59 -1.45 4.80
N HIS A 397 -19.66 -0.87 5.99
CA HIS A 397 -19.51 0.58 6.15
C HIS A 397 -18.03 0.97 6.10
N PRO A 398 -17.69 2.13 5.52
CA PRO A 398 -16.33 2.64 5.52
C PRO A 398 -15.97 3.07 6.95
N THR A 399 -14.84 2.58 7.44
CA THR A 399 -14.25 2.96 8.73
C THR A 399 -12.76 2.66 8.68
N PRO A 400 -11.92 3.39 9.44
CA PRO A 400 -10.51 3.07 9.53
C PRO A 400 -10.26 1.64 10.01
N VAL A 401 -9.51 0.88 9.22
CA VAL A 401 -8.92 -0.42 9.59
C VAL A 401 -7.65 -0.23 10.41
N VAL A 402 -6.86 0.80 10.08
CA VAL A 402 -5.71 1.24 10.88
C VAL A 402 -5.84 2.72 11.20
N GLU A 403 -5.66 3.03 12.49
CA GLU A 403 -5.59 4.40 13.00
C GLU A 403 -4.15 4.92 12.94
N LEU A 404 -4.02 6.25 12.96
CA LEU A 404 -2.72 6.90 13.08
C LEU A 404 -2.08 6.58 14.43
N ALA A 405 -0.77 6.36 14.41
CA ALA A 405 -0.02 6.03 15.60
C ALA A 405 0.88 7.20 16.02
N ASP A 406 0.96 7.47 17.33
CA ASP A 406 2.04 8.27 17.90
C ASP A 406 3.37 7.54 17.66
N LEU A 407 4.23 8.14 16.83
CA LEU A 407 5.47 7.52 16.36
C LEU A 407 6.48 7.28 17.50
N GLU A 408 6.54 8.16 18.50
CA GLU A 408 7.44 7.97 19.64
C GLU A 408 6.91 6.87 20.57
N LYS A 409 5.60 6.81 20.82
CA LYS A 409 4.98 5.70 21.56
C LYS A 409 5.17 4.37 20.83
N GLN A 410 4.97 4.35 19.52
CA GLN A 410 5.20 3.16 18.68
C GLN A 410 6.65 2.69 18.78
N LYS A 411 7.60 3.63 18.70
CA LYS A 411 9.03 3.35 18.91
C LYS A 411 9.33 2.75 20.28
N GLN A 412 8.74 3.27 21.36
CA GLN A 412 8.93 2.69 22.69
C GLN A 412 8.37 1.27 22.80
N ILE A 413 7.21 1.00 22.18
CA ILE A 413 6.61 -0.35 22.16
C ILE A 413 7.52 -1.31 21.39
N ILE A 414 7.91 -0.97 20.16
CA ILE A 414 8.80 -1.79 19.33
C ILE A 414 10.14 -2.04 20.03
N LYS A 415 10.68 -1.03 20.72
CA LYS A 415 11.91 -1.15 21.50
C LYS A 415 11.80 -2.23 22.57
N ILE A 416 10.68 -2.27 23.30
CA ILE A 416 10.41 -3.29 24.32
C ILE A 416 10.26 -4.67 23.67
N GLU A 417 9.49 -4.77 22.59
CA GLU A 417 9.21 -6.03 21.88
C GLU A 417 10.48 -6.66 21.30
N LEU A 418 11.39 -5.84 20.76
CA LEU A 418 12.60 -6.31 20.09
C LEU A 418 13.82 -6.42 21.02
N GLU A 419 13.76 -5.96 22.28
CA GLU A 419 14.93 -5.90 23.16
C GLU A 419 15.62 -7.25 23.32
N GLU A 420 14.86 -8.30 23.63
CA GLU A 420 15.41 -9.65 23.83
C GLU A 420 15.91 -10.26 22.51
N GLN A 421 15.23 -9.98 21.40
CA GLN A 421 15.65 -10.42 20.07
C GLN A 421 16.98 -9.77 19.67
N ILE A 422 17.15 -8.46 19.91
CA ILE A 422 18.40 -7.74 19.67
C ILE A 422 19.54 -8.34 20.49
N LYS A 423 19.34 -8.60 21.79
CA LYS A 423 20.36 -9.22 22.65
C LYS A 423 20.76 -10.62 22.18
N LYS A 424 19.80 -11.41 21.71
CA LYS A 424 20.02 -12.75 21.17
C LYS A 424 20.81 -12.68 19.85
N ASP A 425 20.35 -11.84 18.92
CA ASP A 425 20.95 -11.67 17.60
C ASP A 425 22.39 -11.13 17.68
N LEU A 426 22.67 -10.21 18.60
CA LEU A 426 24.00 -9.67 18.86
C LEU A 426 25.00 -10.77 19.29
N GLN A 427 24.52 -11.84 19.92
CA GLN A 427 25.33 -12.98 20.36
C GLN A 427 25.38 -14.11 19.33
N SER A 428 24.63 -14.00 18.23
CA SER A 428 24.54 -15.05 17.20
C SER A 428 25.86 -15.27 16.48
N THR A 429 26.11 -16.52 16.09
CA THR A 429 27.20 -16.88 15.17
C THR A 429 26.85 -16.55 13.72
N ASP A 430 25.58 -16.36 13.41
CA ASP A 430 25.09 -15.95 12.09
C ASP A 430 25.28 -14.44 11.85
N ARG A 431 25.82 -14.11 10.68
CA ARG A 431 26.10 -12.74 10.25
C ARG A 431 24.83 -11.93 10.07
N LYS A 432 23.79 -12.52 9.45
CA LYS A 432 22.51 -11.85 9.17
C LYS A 432 21.85 -11.35 10.46
N SER A 433 21.83 -12.21 11.47
CA SER A 433 21.35 -11.90 12.81
C SER A 433 22.12 -10.73 13.44
N ARG A 434 23.46 -10.76 13.44
CA ARG A 434 24.26 -9.67 14.03
C ARG A 434 24.06 -8.34 13.32
N ALA A 435 23.98 -8.33 11.99
CA ALA A 435 23.68 -7.13 11.21
C ALA A 435 22.30 -6.56 11.57
N ARG A 436 21.28 -7.42 11.70
CA ARG A 436 19.94 -7.03 12.16
C ARG A 436 19.95 -6.40 13.55
N ALA A 437 20.70 -6.98 14.50
CA ALA A 437 20.83 -6.41 15.84
C ALA A 437 21.45 -5.01 15.82
N ALA A 438 22.53 -4.81 15.05
CA ALA A 438 23.14 -3.50 14.90
C ALA A 438 22.17 -2.48 14.29
N TYR A 439 21.44 -2.89 13.25
CA TYR A 439 20.48 -2.03 12.56
C TYR A 439 19.34 -1.58 13.50
N TYR A 440 18.69 -2.54 14.16
CA TYR A 440 17.66 -2.26 15.16
C TYR A 440 18.17 -1.38 16.29
N ALA A 441 19.39 -1.63 16.77
CA ALA A 441 19.98 -0.85 17.85
C ALA A 441 20.17 0.63 17.48
N VAL A 442 20.59 0.94 16.25
CA VAL A 442 20.69 2.33 15.78
C VAL A 442 19.32 2.97 15.65
N CYS A 443 18.38 2.29 14.97
CA CYS A 443 17.03 2.81 14.73
C CYS A 443 16.26 3.11 16.03
N LEU A 444 16.42 2.26 17.06
CA LEU A 444 15.74 2.33 18.36
C LEU A 444 16.52 3.10 19.45
N ASP A 445 17.61 3.78 19.07
CA ASP A 445 18.47 4.56 19.97
C ASP A 445 18.98 3.70 21.16
N MET A 446 19.46 2.49 20.86
CA MET A 446 20.05 1.53 21.80
C MET A 446 21.55 1.32 21.58
N ASP A 447 22.08 1.76 20.45
CA ASP A 447 23.48 1.63 20.03
C ASP A 447 24.48 2.01 21.13
N LYS A 448 24.31 3.18 21.78
CA LYS A 448 25.20 3.64 22.86
C LYS A 448 25.22 2.70 24.05
N SER A 449 24.04 2.20 24.45
CA SER A 449 23.90 1.27 25.57
C SER A 449 24.49 -0.10 25.25
N ILE A 450 24.28 -0.59 24.04
CA ILE A 450 24.80 -1.87 23.56
C ILE A 450 26.31 -1.81 23.43
N LYS A 451 26.85 -0.76 22.82
CA LYS A 451 28.30 -0.52 22.69
C LYS A 451 29.00 -0.46 24.04
N SER A 452 28.38 0.19 25.04
CA SER A 452 28.94 0.25 26.39
C SER A 452 28.93 -1.10 27.11
N LYS A 453 27.91 -1.94 26.88
CA LYS A 453 27.74 -3.21 27.60
C LYS A 453 28.42 -4.39 26.92
N TYR A 454 28.51 -4.38 25.59
CA TYR A 454 29.02 -5.46 24.75
C TYR A 454 29.91 -4.93 23.62
N PRO A 455 31.05 -4.27 23.94
CA PRO A 455 31.87 -3.57 22.95
C PRO A 455 32.33 -4.46 21.79
N ASP A 456 32.88 -5.64 22.07
CA ASP A 456 33.37 -6.57 21.03
C ASP A 456 32.23 -7.10 20.15
N LYS A 457 31.06 -7.33 20.74
CA LYS A 457 29.88 -7.79 19.99
C LYS A 457 29.31 -6.68 19.12
N TRP A 458 29.31 -5.45 19.63
CA TRP A 458 28.91 -4.27 18.86
C TRP A 458 29.84 -4.04 17.67
N GLU A 459 31.14 -4.15 17.86
CA GLU A 459 32.13 -4.02 16.78
C GLU A 459 31.88 -5.05 15.69
N GLN A 460 31.73 -6.33 16.06
CA GLN A 460 31.44 -7.39 15.10
C GLN A 460 30.11 -7.18 14.36
N ALA A 461 29.05 -6.80 15.09
CA ALA A 461 27.73 -6.56 14.49
C ALA A 461 27.74 -5.34 13.55
N SER A 462 28.50 -4.30 13.89
CA SER A 462 28.69 -3.12 13.04
C SER A 462 29.48 -3.47 11.78
N TYR A 463 30.52 -4.32 11.90
CA TYR A 463 31.26 -4.85 10.75
C TYR A 463 30.34 -5.63 9.81
N ASP A 464 29.53 -6.53 10.36
CA ASP A 464 28.61 -7.34 9.58
C ASP A 464 27.56 -6.48 8.86
N LEU A 465 26.94 -5.51 9.56
CA LEU A 465 25.99 -4.58 8.95
C LEU A 465 26.63 -3.75 7.82
N SER A 466 27.87 -3.28 8.03
CA SER A 466 28.60 -2.47 7.04
C SER A 466 28.77 -3.20 5.71
N GLY A 467 28.84 -4.53 5.72
CA GLY A 467 28.97 -5.33 4.51
C GLY A 467 27.67 -5.59 3.75
N TYR A 468 26.50 -5.32 4.34
CA TYR A 468 25.20 -5.30 3.62
C TYR A 468 25.09 -4.03 2.77
N TRP A 469 25.96 -3.95 1.76
CA TRP A 469 26.31 -2.75 1.04
C TRP A 469 25.14 -2.08 0.31
N LYS A 470 24.14 -2.85 -0.14
CA LYS A 470 22.93 -2.30 -0.76
C LYS A 470 22.08 -1.53 0.25
N LEU A 471 21.86 -2.13 1.43
CA LEU A 471 21.19 -1.46 2.55
C LEU A 471 21.98 -0.23 2.97
N MET A 472 23.29 -0.36 3.19
CA MET A 472 24.14 0.75 3.61
C MET A 472 24.21 1.87 2.54
N SER A 473 24.16 1.53 1.26
CA SER A 473 24.02 2.51 0.19
C SER A 473 22.70 3.27 0.33
N SER A 474 21.58 2.58 0.59
CA SER A 474 20.27 3.21 0.81
C SER A 474 20.16 4.01 2.11
N VAL A 475 20.94 3.68 3.14
CA VAL A 475 21.01 4.46 4.39
C VAL A 475 21.73 5.80 4.19
N PHE A 476 22.79 5.81 3.35
CA PHE A 476 23.67 6.97 3.23
C PHE A 476 23.40 7.86 2.02
N PHE A 477 22.97 7.27 0.90
CA PHE A 477 22.72 7.97 -0.34
C PHE A 477 21.23 8.11 -0.62
N PHE A 478 20.86 9.30 -1.06
CA PHE A 478 19.51 9.65 -1.44
C PHE A 478 19.55 10.30 -2.81
N ARG A 479 18.93 9.65 -3.80
CA ARG A 479 19.02 10.06 -5.22
C ARG A 479 18.14 11.25 -5.62
N TYR A 480 17.32 11.76 -4.69
CA TYR A 480 16.34 12.82 -4.95
C TYR A 480 16.55 14.01 -3.99
N THR A 481 15.54 14.85 -3.81
CA THR A 481 15.58 15.92 -2.80
C THR A 481 15.42 15.35 -1.39
N GLU A 482 16.47 15.43 -0.58
CA GLU A 482 16.42 14.90 0.80
C GLU A 482 15.32 15.58 1.62
N PHE A 483 14.53 14.76 2.31
CA PHE A 483 13.55 15.21 3.31
C PHE A 483 14.06 14.98 4.75
N ASN A 484 13.42 15.60 5.72
CA ASN A 484 13.88 15.68 7.11
C ASN A 484 14.06 14.31 7.74
N ASP A 485 13.08 13.43 7.60
CA ASP A 485 13.12 12.08 8.18
C ASP A 485 14.33 11.29 7.67
N PHE A 486 14.65 11.36 6.37
CA PHE A 486 15.84 10.70 5.82
C PHE A 486 17.14 11.27 6.38
N ARG A 487 17.26 12.60 6.50
CA ARG A 487 18.46 13.24 7.08
C ARG A 487 18.68 12.83 8.52
N GLN A 488 17.63 12.87 9.34
CA GLN A 488 17.68 12.47 10.74
C GLN A 488 18.03 10.99 10.86
N PHE A 489 17.42 10.15 10.01
CA PHE A 489 17.70 8.72 9.94
C PHE A 489 19.18 8.44 9.66
N ARG A 490 19.75 9.02 8.61
CA ARG A 490 21.18 8.89 8.27
C ARG A 490 22.10 9.39 9.38
N GLN A 491 21.73 10.50 10.02
CA GLN A 491 22.52 11.09 11.11
C GLN A 491 22.68 10.12 12.29
N LYS A 492 21.66 9.30 12.60
CA LYS A 492 21.78 8.24 13.63
C LYS A 492 22.89 7.24 13.31
N PHE A 493 23.00 6.82 12.06
CA PHE A 493 24.05 5.88 11.64
C PHE A 493 25.45 6.52 11.73
N ILE A 494 25.57 7.79 11.37
CA ILE A 494 26.82 8.55 11.52
C ILE A 494 27.23 8.62 13.00
N GLU A 495 26.30 8.94 13.90
CA GLU A 495 26.55 9.02 15.35
C GLU A 495 26.91 7.67 15.98
N ALA A 496 26.33 6.59 15.47
CA ALA A 496 26.67 5.22 15.87
C ALA A 496 28.07 4.77 15.36
N GLY A 497 28.69 5.54 14.47
CA GLY A 497 30.05 5.31 13.96
C GLY A 497 30.12 4.63 12.60
N PHE A 498 28.99 4.49 11.90
CA PHE A 498 28.97 3.98 10.53
C PHE A 498 29.48 5.03 9.54
N LYS A 499 30.09 4.57 8.45
CA LYS A 499 30.50 5.39 7.32
C LYS A 499 29.64 5.04 6.12
N GLY A 500 29.41 6.01 5.24
CA GLY A 500 28.78 5.76 3.95
C GLY A 500 29.77 5.16 2.94
N PRO A 501 29.33 4.32 1.99
CA PRO A 501 30.21 3.75 0.97
C PRO A 501 30.96 4.84 0.18
N LYS A 502 32.12 4.51 -0.42
CA LYS A 502 32.98 5.45 -1.17
C LYS A 502 32.28 6.21 -2.29
N LYS A 503 31.20 5.63 -2.83
CA LYS A 503 30.39 6.23 -3.88
C LYS A 503 28.94 5.82 -3.73
N GLU A 504 28.07 6.60 -4.35
CA GLU A 504 26.73 6.17 -4.69
C GLU A 504 26.81 5.12 -5.82
N TYR A 505 26.12 4.00 -5.64
CA TYR A 505 26.04 2.94 -6.64
C TYR A 505 24.86 3.20 -7.57
N GLU A 506 25.03 2.94 -8.87
CA GLU A 506 23.95 3.05 -9.86
C GLU A 506 22.97 1.86 -9.79
N ASP A 507 21.77 2.00 -10.37
CA ASP A 507 20.75 0.94 -10.37
C ASP A 507 21.27 -0.36 -11.00
N ASP A 508 21.98 -0.27 -12.12
CA ASP A 508 22.57 -1.45 -12.77
C ASP A 508 23.60 -2.16 -11.88
N GLU A 509 24.35 -1.42 -11.05
CA GLU A 509 25.30 -2.00 -10.11
C GLU A 509 24.56 -2.72 -8.98
N LEU A 510 23.50 -2.11 -8.44
CA LEU A 510 22.69 -2.67 -7.36
C LEU A 510 21.91 -3.91 -7.80
N TYR A 511 21.38 -3.92 -9.02
CA TYR A 511 20.48 -4.98 -9.50
C TYR A 511 21.19 -6.16 -10.17
N ASN A 512 22.37 -5.96 -10.76
CA ASN A 512 23.07 -7.04 -11.46
C ASN A 512 24.09 -7.77 -10.57
N ASP A 513 24.43 -7.19 -9.42
CA ASP A 513 25.27 -7.86 -8.44
C ASP A 513 24.41 -8.64 -7.43
N MET A 514 24.50 -9.96 -7.49
CA MET A 514 23.75 -10.87 -6.63
C MET A 514 24.38 -11.04 -5.23
N GLU A 515 25.58 -10.49 -5.00
CA GLU A 515 26.25 -10.59 -3.71
C GLU A 515 25.56 -9.67 -2.68
N ILE A 516 24.90 -10.29 -1.70
CA ILE A 516 24.17 -9.57 -0.64
C ILE A 516 25.14 -8.92 0.36
N TRP A 517 26.27 -9.57 0.63
CA TRP A 517 27.26 -9.11 1.61
C TRP A 517 28.66 -9.05 1.03
N LYS A 518 29.35 -7.91 1.21
CA LYS A 518 30.72 -7.66 0.77
C LYS A 518 31.60 -7.26 1.95
N GLU A 519 32.90 -7.56 1.87
CA GLU A 519 33.88 -7.09 2.86
C GLU A 519 33.87 -5.55 2.95
N PRO A 520 33.61 -4.95 4.14
CA PRO A 520 33.60 -3.50 4.32
C PRO A 520 34.83 -2.77 3.79
N GLU A 521 36.03 -3.36 3.90
CA GLU A 521 37.29 -2.79 3.40
C GLU A 521 37.27 -2.48 1.89
N ARG A 522 36.42 -3.18 1.12
CA ARG A 522 36.26 -2.94 -0.31
C ARG A 522 35.27 -1.81 -0.62
N LEU A 523 34.39 -1.49 0.33
CA LEU A 523 33.27 -0.56 0.16
C LEU A 523 33.58 0.85 0.67
N TYR A 524 34.28 0.93 1.81
CA TYR A 524 34.62 2.15 2.55
C TYR A 524 36.12 2.42 2.47
#